data_AF-A0A397TB96-F1
#
_entry.id   AF-A0A397TB96-F1
#
_cell.length_a   1.000
_cell.length_b   1.000
_cell.length_c   1.000
_cell.angle_alpha   90.00
_cell.angle_beta   90.00
_cell.angle_gamma   90.00
#
_symmetry.space_group_name_H-M   'P 1'
#
loop_
_entity.id
_entity.type
_entity.pdbx_description
1 polymer ?
#
loop_
_entity_poly.entity_id
_entity_poly.type
_entity_poly.pdbx_seq_one_letter_code
_entity_poly.pdbx_strand_id
1 'polypeptide(L)'
;MLWNYEEKVEILYQISIGNIHDKDFIHRDIHSGNILYLKPIPQWKINKKWQIGDLGLAQPVNALNNEIYGVMPYIVPEIFQGANFSKASDVYSMGMIMWELTTGYKPFANIHVFTYSIIDGIRPKITEDNHYLSN
;
A
#
# COMPACT_ATOMS: atom_id res chain seq x y z
N MET A 1 -6.68 -14.14 -8.39
CA MET A 1 -6.12 -15.31 -7.67
C MET A 1 -6.24 -14.99 -6.19
N LEU A 2 -6.97 -15.82 -5.43
CA LEU A 2 -7.16 -15.59 -4.01
C LEU A 2 -5.94 -16.16 -3.28
N TRP A 3 -5.12 -15.28 -2.70
CA TRP A 3 -3.99 -15.67 -1.83
C TRP A 3 -4.53 -16.32 -0.56
N ASN A 4 -3.89 -17.39 -0.10
CA ASN A 4 -4.20 -17.98 1.20
C ASN A 4 -3.63 -17.11 2.34
N TYR A 5 -4.03 -17.40 3.59
CA TYR A 5 -3.62 -16.60 4.75
C TYR A 5 -2.08 -16.49 4.90
N GLU A 6 -1.37 -17.60 4.74
CA GLU A 6 0.10 -17.63 4.86
C GLU A 6 0.76 -16.79 3.76
N GLU A 7 0.25 -16.86 2.53
CA GLU A 7 0.72 -16.05 1.42
C GLU A 7 0.47 -14.55 1.65
N LYS A 8 -0.71 -14.18 2.17
CA LYS A 8 -1.02 -12.78 2.52
C LYS A 8 -0.04 -12.25 3.58
N VAL A 9 0.22 -13.02 4.64
CA VAL A 9 1.17 -12.66 5.69
C VAL A 9 2.58 -12.54 5.14
N GLU A 10 3.01 -13.47 4.29
CA GLU A 10 4.33 -13.45 3.67
C GLU A 10 4.53 -12.22 2.77
N ILE A 11 3.52 -11.87 1.95
CA ILE A 11 3.55 -10.65 1.13
C ILE A 11 3.73 -9.42 2.03
N LEU A 12 2.89 -9.27 3.06
CA LEU A 12 2.91 -8.12 3.96
C LEU A 12 4.23 -8.01 4.72
N TYR A 13 4.74 -9.12 5.24
CA TYR A 13 6.02 -9.18 5.91
C TYR A 13 7.14 -8.72 4.98
N GLN A 14 7.24 -9.30 3.78
CA GLN A 14 8.32 -8.99 2.86
C GLN A 14 8.31 -7.54 2.37
N ILE A 15 7.14 -6.96 2.07
CA ILE A 15 7.07 -5.56 1.62
C ILE A 15 7.29 -4.55 2.76
N SER A 16 7.12 -4.96 4.04
CA SER A 16 7.39 -4.11 5.20
C SER A 16 8.88 -3.96 5.53
N ILE A 17 9.69 -5.00 5.30
CA ILE A 17 11.11 -5.02 5.69
C ILE A 17 12.00 -4.31 4.66
N GLY A 18 13.07 -3.64 5.11
CA GLY A 18 14.10 -3.06 4.24
C GLY A 18 13.51 -2.05 3.24
N ASN A 19 12.84 -1.04 3.78
CA ASN A 19 12.18 0.00 2.99
C ASN A 19 13.02 1.29 2.97
N ILE A 20 12.58 2.26 2.17
CA ILE A 20 13.31 3.51 1.95
C ILE A 20 13.26 4.48 3.15
N HIS A 21 12.43 4.20 4.16
CA HIS A 21 12.32 5.05 5.35
C HIS A 21 13.61 5.00 6.18
N ASP A 22 14.37 3.91 6.14
CA ASP A 22 15.70 3.78 6.78
C ASP A 22 16.74 4.74 6.16
N LYS A 23 16.43 5.30 4.99
CA LYS A 23 17.25 6.29 4.29
C LYS A 23 16.67 7.70 4.36
N ASP A 24 15.66 7.91 5.20
CA ASP A 24 14.93 9.17 5.31
C ASP A 24 14.27 9.63 4.00
N PHE A 25 13.73 8.66 3.23
CA PHE A 25 12.87 8.90 2.08
C PHE A 25 11.42 8.49 2.36
N ILE A 26 10.50 9.09 1.62
CA ILE A 26 9.07 8.81 1.56
C ILE A 26 8.74 8.40 0.13
N HIS A 27 7.92 7.38 -0.07
CA HIS A 27 7.62 6.80 -1.38
C HIS A 27 6.50 7.55 -2.10
N ARG A 28 5.45 7.95 -1.37
CA ARG A 28 4.30 8.75 -1.85
C ARG A 28 3.39 8.06 -2.87
N ASP A 29 3.68 6.83 -3.25
CA ASP A 29 2.88 6.07 -4.24
C ASP A 29 2.88 4.57 -3.95
N ILE A 30 2.73 4.21 -2.68
CA ILE A 30 2.56 2.82 -2.28
C ILE A 30 1.12 2.41 -2.61
N HIS A 31 0.98 1.47 -3.53
CA HIS A 31 -0.29 0.80 -3.82
C HIS A 31 -0.01 -0.60 -4.38
N SER A 32 -1.06 -1.43 -4.50
CA SER A 32 -0.89 -2.82 -4.93
C SER A 32 -0.28 -2.99 -6.32
N GLY A 33 -0.38 -1.96 -7.18
CA GLY A 33 0.16 -1.96 -8.54
C GLY A 33 1.68 -1.78 -8.58
N ASN A 34 2.26 -1.26 -7.50
CA ASN A 34 3.70 -1.10 -7.32
C ASN A 34 4.30 -2.23 -6.47
N ILE A 35 3.56 -3.30 -6.20
CA ILE A 35 4.09 -4.52 -5.56
C ILE A 35 4.54 -5.49 -6.65
N LEU A 36 5.83 -5.81 -6.66
CA LEU A 36 6.44 -6.69 -7.64
C LEU A 36 6.74 -8.06 -7.04
N TYR A 37 6.53 -9.11 -7.84
CA TYR A 37 6.97 -10.47 -7.54
C TYR A 37 8.25 -10.80 -8.31
N LEU A 38 9.34 -11.01 -7.57
CA LEU A 38 10.58 -11.52 -8.11
C LEU A 38 10.50 -13.04 -8.23
N LYS A 39 10.43 -13.53 -9.47
CA LYS A 39 10.47 -14.97 -9.75
C LYS A 39 11.80 -15.54 -9.21
N PRO A 40 11.76 -16.62 -8.41
CA PRO A 40 12.98 -17.27 -7.93
C PRO A 40 13.87 -17.68 -9.11
N ILE A 41 15.10 -17.19 -9.10
CA ILE A 41 16.16 -17.58 -10.04
C ILE A 41 17.13 -18.46 -9.24
N PRO A 42 17.37 -19.73 -9.61
CA PRO A 42 18.16 -20.67 -8.80
C PRO A 42 19.56 -20.17 -8.43
N GLN A 43 20.16 -19.32 -9.27
CA GLN A 43 21.47 -18.73 -9.03
C GLN A 43 21.43 -17.57 -8.01
N TRP A 44 20.28 -16.95 -7.81
CA TRP A 44 20.07 -15.83 -6.91
C TRP A 44 19.55 -16.34 -5.57
N LYS A 45 20.39 -16.30 -4.53
CA LYS A 45 19.99 -16.60 -3.15
C LYS A 45 19.20 -15.44 -2.54
N ILE A 46 18.08 -15.09 -3.16
CA ILE A 46 17.20 -14.00 -2.70
C ILE A 46 16.04 -14.60 -1.93
N ASN A 47 15.96 -14.27 -0.64
CA ASN A 47 14.88 -14.72 0.24
C ASN A 47 13.65 -13.79 0.17
N LYS A 48 13.81 -12.56 -0.31
CA LYS A 48 12.72 -11.56 -0.44
C LYS A 48 12.18 -11.55 -1.87
N LYS A 49 10.99 -12.14 -2.07
CA LYS A 49 10.32 -12.28 -3.37
C LYS A 49 9.42 -11.10 -3.69
N TRP A 50 8.79 -10.51 -2.69
CA TRP A 50 7.87 -9.39 -2.82
C TRP A 50 8.58 -8.08 -2.48
N GLN A 51 8.46 -7.11 -3.37
CA GLN A 51 9.15 -5.83 -3.24
C GLN A 51 8.23 -4.68 -3.64
N ILE A 52 8.37 -3.56 -2.94
CA ILE A 52 7.78 -2.29 -3.38
C ILE A 52 8.71 -1.71 -4.45
N GLY A 53 8.16 -1.43 -5.63
CA GLY A 53 8.84 -0.80 -6.75
C GLY A 53 8.35 0.62 -7.00
N ASP A 54 8.85 1.23 -8.08
CA ASP A 54 8.54 2.59 -8.54
C ASP A 54 8.88 3.71 -7.54
N LEU A 55 10.16 4.12 -7.54
CA LEU A 55 10.64 5.25 -6.73
C LEU A 55 10.52 6.60 -7.47
N GLY A 56 9.77 6.70 -8.57
CA GLY A 56 9.70 7.91 -9.39
C GLY A 56 9.17 9.15 -8.66
N LEU A 57 8.36 8.93 -7.62
CA LEU A 57 7.78 9.97 -6.77
C LEU A 57 8.46 10.07 -5.39
N ALA A 58 9.44 9.21 -5.12
CA ALA A 58 10.08 9.16 -3.81
C ALA A 58 10.90 10.42 -3.54
N GLN A 59 10.82 10.93 -2.32
CA GLN A 59 11.51 12.17 -1.92
C GLN A 59 12.07 12.08 -0.50
N PRO A 60 13.14 12.84 -0.18
CA PRO A 60 13.59 13.00 1.19
C PRO A 60 12.48 13.54 2.10
N VAL A 61 12.48 13.15 3.38
CA VAL A 61 11.48 13.60 4.37
C VAL A 61 11.38 15.12 4.55
N ASN A 62 12.42 15.85 4.18
CA ASN A 62 12.51 17.32 4.29
C ASN A 62 12.26 18.05 2.97
N ALA A 63 11.83 17.34 1.92
CA ALA A 63 11.48 17.97 0.65
C ALA A 63 10.26 18.89 0.81
N LEU A 64 10.36 20.11 0.28
CA LEU A 64 9.27 21.08 0.24
C LEU A 64 8.47 20.87 -1.05
N ASN A 65 7.71 19.78 -1.11
CA ASN A 65 6.80 19.49 -2.21
C ASN A 65 5.44 19.04 -1.64
N ASN A 66 4.42 19.86 -1.87
CA ASN A 66 3.06 19.63 -1.40
C ASN A 66 2.12 19.20 -2.53
N GLU A 67 2.68 18.81 -3.68
CA GLU A 67 1.88 18.28 -4.78
C GLU A 67 1.31 16.93 -4.38
N ILE A 68 0.03 16.74 -4.69
CA ILE A 68 -0.68 15.52 -4.36
C ILE A 68 -0.43 14.51 -5.49
N TYR A 69 0.34 13.48 -5.18
CA TYR A 69 0.60 12.36 -6.09
C TYR A 69 0.10 11.06 -5.48
N GLY A 70 0.01 10.05 -6.35
CA GLY A 70 -0.29 8.67 -6.01
C GLY A 70 -1.75 8.29 -6.25
N VAL A 71 -2.08 7.05 -5.88
CA VAL A 71 -3.41 6.48 -6.15
C VAL A 71 -4.36 6.76 -4.98
N MET A 72 -5.40 7.57 -5.25
CA MET A 72 -6.32 8.16 -4.26
C MET A 72 -6.76 7.25 -3.07
N PRO A 73 -7.11 5.97 -3.25
CA PRO A 73 -7.56 5.10 -2.15
C PRO A 73 -6.46 4.78 -1.13
N TYR A 74 -5.20 4.92 -1.54
CA TYR A 74 -4.01 4.62 -0.74
C TYR A 74 -3.41 5.89 -0.13
N ILE A 75 -3.87 7.08 -0.53
CA ILE A 75 -3.41 8.35 0.02
C ILE A 75 -4.14 8.61 1.34
N VAL A 76 -3.38 8.96 2.36
CA VAL A 76 -3.94 9.31 3.66
C VAL A 76 -4.73 10.64 3.57
N PRO A 77 -5.96 10.76 4.12
CA PRO A 77 -6.85 11.86 3.74
C PRO A 77 -6.39 13.26 4.08
N GLU A 78 -5.63 13.43 5.17
CA GLU A 78 -5.12 14.74 5.56
C GLU A 78 -4.24 15.39 4.49
N ILE A 79 -3.67 14.60 3.55
CA ILE A 79 -2.95 15.14 2.38
C ILE A 79 -3.88 15.98 1.51
N PHE A 80 -5.12 15.56 1.31
CA PHE A 80 -6.12 16.33 0.56
C PHE A 80 -6.57 17.60 1.31
N GLN A 81 -6.27 17.68 2.61
CA GLN A 81 -6.53 18.84 3.46
C GLN A 81 -5.29 19.75 3.59
N GLY A 82 -4.23 19.49 2.82
CA GLY A 82 -3.01 20.29 2.77
C GLY A 82 -1.90 19.85 3.73
N ALA A 83 -2.02 18.68 4.36
CA ALA A 83 -0.90 18.09 5.10
C ALA A 83 0.20 17.61 4.13
N ASN A 84 1.43 17.56 4.64
CA ASN A 84 2.57 17.06 3.88
C ASN A 84 2.64 15.53 3.95
N PHE A 85 3.17 14.91 2.89
CA PHE A 85 3.56 13.51 2.93
C PHE A 85 4.59 13.26 4.03
N SER A 86 4.53 12.07 4.63
CA SER A 86 5.42 11.64 5.70
C SER A 86 5.65 10.13 5.65
N LYS A 87 6.56 9.61 6.48
CA LYS A 87 6.68 8.16 6.66
C LYS A 87 5.35 7.53 7.11
N ALA A 88 4.54 8.26 7.90
CA ALA A 88 3.23 7.79 8.34
C ALA A 88 2.19 7.70 7.20
N SER A 89 2.28 8.57 6.18
CA SER A 89 1.39 8.45 5.01
C SER A 89 1.67 7.18 4.19
N ASP A 90 2.93 6.79 4.05
CA ASP A 90 3.31 5.51 3.42
C ASP A 90 2.80 4.30 4.25
N VAL A 91 2.83 4.40 5.58
CA VAL A 91 2.28 3.36 6.47
C VAL A 91 0.76 3.24 6.30
N TYR A 92 0.05 4.34 6.11
CA TYR A 92 -1.38 4.30 5.79
C TYR A 92 -1.64 3.55 4.47
N SER A 93 -0.86 3.85 3.43
CA SER A 93 -0.95 3.16 2.14
C SER A 93 -0.73 1.65 2.27
N MET A 94 0.23 1.25 3.12
CA MET A 94 0.45 -0.16 3.50
C MET A 94 -0.76 -0.77 4.19
N GLY A 95 -1.47 -0.03 5.05
CA GLY A 95 -2.74 -0.45 5.63
C GLY A 95 -3.84 -0.70 4.59
N MET A 96 -3.87 0.10 3.51
CA MET A 96 -4.81 -0.11 2.40
C MET A 96 -4.46 -1.34 1.57
N ILE A 97 -3.18 -1.68 1.43
CA ILE A 97 -2.74 -2.95 0.84
C ILE A 97 -3.17 -4.14 1.71
N MET A 98 -3.01 -4.05 3.03
CA MET A 98 -3.48 -5.08 3.97
C MET A 98 -5.00 -5.28 3.86
N TRP A 99 -5.75 -4.19 3.75
CA TRP A 99 -7.20 -4.26 3.53
C TRP A 99 -7.55 -4.92 2.19
N GLU A 100 -6.84 -4.59 1.11
CA GLU A 100 -7.05 -5.21 -0.20
C GLU A 100 -6.75 -6.72 -0.19
N LEU A 101 -5.66 -7.14 0.45
CA LEU A 101 -5.28 -8.57 0.55
C LEU A 101 -6.29 -9.38 1.35
N THR A 102 -6.86 -8.81 2.42
CA THR A 102 -7.84 -9.48 3.27
C THR A 102 -9.21 -9.56 2.59
N THR A 103 -9.64 -8.50 1.93
CA THR A 103 -10.98 -8.45 1.31
C THR A 103 -11.03 -8.99 -0.12
N GLY A 104 -9.91 -8.97 -0.85
CA GLY A 104 -9.86 -9.26 -2.29
C GLY A 104 -10.40 -8.14 -3.18
N TYR A 105 -10.78 -6.99 -2.60
CA TYR A 105 -11.34 -5.86 -3.33
C TYR A 105 -10.39 -4.66 -3.34
N LYS A 106 -10.47 -3.83 -4.38
CA LYS A 106 -9.80 -2.52 -4.36
C LYS A 106 -10.40 -1.66 -3.24
N PRO A 107 -9.58 -0.93 -2.47
CA PRO A 107 -10.10 -0.02 -1.46
C PRO A 107 -11.12 0.94 -2.09
N PHE A 108 -12.29 1.06 -1.44
CA PHE A 108 -13.40 1.92 -1.87
C PHE A 108 -14.09 1.55 -3.20
N ALA A 109 -13.87 0.35 -3.78
CA ALA A 109 -14.46 -0.07 -5.06
C ALA A 109 -15.99 0.08 -5.17
N ASN A 110 -16.72 0.06 -4.05
CA ASN A 110 -18.18 0.10 -3.99
C ASN A 110 -18.76 1.49 -3.60
N ILE A 111 -17.92 2.54 -3.53
CA ILE A 111 -18.35 3.87 -3.09
C ILE A 111 -18.36 4.83 -4.28
N HIS A 112 -19.56 5.13 -4.80
CA HIS A 112 -19.74 6.04 -5.94
C HIS A 112 -19.40 7.52 -5.65
N VAL A 113 -19.29 7.92 -4.38
CA VAL A 113 -18.97 9.30 -3.95
C VAL A 113 -17.53 9.36 -3.43
N PHE A 114 -16.61 8.90 -4.27
CA PHE A 114 -15.25 8.45 -3.93
C PHE A 114 -14.38 9.53 -3.26
N THR A 115 -14.44 10.76 -3.74
CA THR A 115 -13.53 11.85 -3.33
C THR A 115 -13.90 12.42 -1.97
N TYR A 116 -15.14 12.87 -1.79
CA TYR A 116 -15.59 13.49 -0.53
C TYR A 116 -15.53 12.52 0.65
N SER A 117 -15.96 11.28 0.45
CA SER A 117 -15.96 10.27 1.51
C SER A 117 -14.54 10.01 2.08
N ILE A 118 -13.54 9.92 1.20
CA ILE A 118 -12.14 9.70 1.62
C ILE A 118 -11.63 10.94 2.37
N ILE A 119 -11.86 12.14 1.82
CA ILE A 119 -11.46 13.43 2.43
C ILE A 119 -12.08 13.60 3.83
N ASP A 120 -13.33 13.18 3.99
CA ASP A 120 -14.08 13.23 5.25
C ASP A 120 -13.65 12.14 6.26
N GLY A 121 -12.63 11.36 5.94
CA GLY A 121 -12.08 10.38 6.87
C GLY A 121 -12.83 9.04 6.88
N ILE A 122 -13.75 8.78 5.94
CA ILE A 122 -14.40 7.47 5.83
C ILE A 122 -13.34 6.43 5.49
N ARG A 123 -13.45 5.26 6.12
CA ARG A 123 -12.54 4.12 5.91
C ARG A 123 -13.33 2.91 5.41
N PRO A 124 -12.71 2.02 4.63
CA PRO A 124 -13.34 0.76 4.27
C PRO A 124 -13.62 -0.05 5.54
N LYS A 125 -14.76 -0.75 5.58
CA LYS A 125 -15.10 -1.62 6.71
C LYS A 125 -14.10 -2.77 6.77
N ILE A 126 -13.59 -3.08 7.96
CA ILE A 126 -12.87 -4.32 8.19
C ILE A 126 -13.91 -5.44 8.06
N THR A 127 -13.73 -6.31 7.07
CA THR A 127 -14.55 -7.51 6.93
C THR A 127 -13.87 -8.67 7.63
N GLU A 128 -14.64 -9.65 8.08
CA GLU A 128 -14.07 -10.95 8.41
C GLU A 128 -13.38 -11.52 7.15
N ASP A 129 -12.26 -12.22 7.34
CA ASP A 129 -11.54 -12.87 6.25
C ASP A 129 -12.52 -13.89 5.65
N ASN A 130 -13.07 -13.61 4.47
CA ASN A 130 -14.10 -14.43 3.84
C ASN A 130 -13.47 -15.75 3.38
N HIS A 131 -13.29 -16.69 4.30
CA HIS A 131 -12.75 -18.03 4.05
C HIS A 131 -13.70 -18.95 3.24
N TYR A 132 -14.84 -18.44 2.75
CA TYR A 132 -15.92 -19.29 2.22
C TYR A 132 -15.90 -19.55 0.71
N LEU A 133 -14.80 -19.27 -0.01
CA LEU A 133 -14.71 -19.60 -1.45
C LEU A 133 -13.43 -20.37 -1.81
N SER A 134 -13.16 -21.44 -1.07
CA SER A 134 -12.31 -22.54 -1.55
C SER A 134 -12.97 -23.87 -1.20
N ASN A 135 -13.88 -24.33 -2.06
CA ASN A 135 -14.26 -25.73 -2.23
C ASN A 135 -13.65 -26.23 -3.54
#